data_AF-A0A377I925-F1
#
_entry.id   AF-A0A377I925-F1
#
_cell.length_a   1.000
_cell.length_b   1.000
_cell.length_c   1.000
_cell.angle_alpha   90.00
_cell.angle_beta   90.00
_cell.angle_gamma   90.00
#
_symmetry.space_group_name_H-M   'P 1'
#
loop_
_entity.id
_entity.type
_entity.pdbx_description
1 polymer ?
#
loop_
_entity_poly.entity_id
_entity_poly.type
_entity_poly.pdbx_seq_one_letter_code
_entity_poly.pdbx_strand_id
1 'polypeptide(L)'
;MKKYELTDEYIEIGFTTKIKLYRIKALVVIASIGVSAGDLGGYVEKESNLDQSGDAWVYGNAKVYDNAVVSGDAVVYGDAVVSGDAVVYDNAKVYGDAEVYGNAKVSGDAKVYGDAVVYGDAVVSGDAEVYGDAKVYGDAVVSGDGVVSGDAVVCGNAKVYGNAKVYGDAVVYGDAVVCGDAVVCGNAKVYGNTKVYGDAVVCGDAVVYGNAKVYGNAKVYGDAVVSGDAKVSGDAVVSGDAVVCERSDIVWFSNVGTEYGTLTVFKTKQGVLWATRGCFSGSVEEFLKKSAEVHDEKTKREYQLLIEVAKSRLNN
;
A
#
# COMPACT_ATOMS: atom_id res chain seq x y z
N MET A 1 -29.24 1.75 -31.66
CA MET A 1 -29.76 3.09 -31.33
C MET A 1 -28.63 3.83 -30.62
N LYS A 2 -28.41 5.12 -30.88
CA LYS A 2 -27.38 5.86 -30.14
C LYS A 2 -27.87 6.14 -28.73
N LYS A 3 -26.98 6.00 -27.74
CA LYS A 3 -27.20 6.29 -26.32
C LYS A 3 -27.11 7.80 -26.05
N TYR A 4 -26.19 8.48 -26.73
CA TYR A 4 -25.98 9.93 -26.59
C TYR A 4 -25.51 10.58 -27.90
N GLU A 5 -25.57 11.91 -27.95
CA GLU A 5 -24.98 12.75 -28.98
C GLU A 5 -23.98 13.76 -28.41
N LEU A 6 -23.04 14.22 -29.24
CA LEU A 6 -22.20 15.38 -28.94
C LEU A 6 -22.98 16.65 -29.31
N THR A 7 -23.04 17.61 -28.41
CA THR A 7 -23.71 18.90 -28.66
C THR A 7 -22.74 19.92 -29.28
N ASP A 8 -23.25 21.09 -29.66
CA ASP A 8 -22.43 22.23 -30.11
C ASP A 8 -21.73 22.97 -28.94
N GLU A 9 -22.06 22.65 -27.69
CA GLU A 9 -21.39 23.20 -26.51
C GLU A 9 -20.05 22.49 -26.32
N TYR A 10 -18.96 23.25 -26.26
CA TYR A 10 -17.62 22.70 -26.07
C TYR A 10 -16.75 23.58 -25.16
N ILE A 11 -15.74 22.93 -24.59
CA ILE A 11 -14.61 23.60 -23.93
C ILE A 11 -13.33 23.35 -24.73
N GLU A 12 -12.35 24.24 -24.58
CA GLU A 12 -11.02 24.07 -25.16
C GLU A 12 -9.99 23.82 -24.08
N ILE A 13 -9.24 22.71 -24.21
CA ILE A 13 -8.13 22.35 -23.34
C ILE A 13 -6.80 22.44 -24.08
N GLY A 14 -5.68 22.41 -23.34
CA GLY A 14 -4.33 22.46 -23.90
C GLY A 14 -3.75 23.87 -24.02
N PHE A 15 -2.42 23.97 -23.98
CA PHE A 15 -1.70 25.25 -24.08
C PHE A 15 -1.21 25.53 -25.50
N THR A 16 -0.50 24.57 -26.11
CA THR A 16 0.11 24.68 -27.44
C THR A 16 -0.85 24.26 -28.55
N THR A 17 -1.52 23.13 -28.37
CA THR A 17 -2.57 22.63 -29.27
C THR A 17 -3.89 22.63 -28.52
N LYS A 18 -4.86 23.39 -29.03
CA LYS A 18 -6.21 23.43 -28.48
C LYS A 18 -7.00 22.22 -28.96
N ILE A 19 -7.52 21.44 -28.02
CA ILE A 19 -8.44 20.32 -28.30
C ILE A 19 -9.83 20.72 -27.81
N LYS A 20 -10.86 20.43 -28.62
CA LYS A 20 -12.25 20.69 -28.27
C LYS A 20 -12.87 19.46 -27.62
N LEU A 21 -13.48 19.63 -26.44
CA LEU A 21 -14.28 18.60 -25.80
C LEU A 21 -15.73 19.04 -25.81
N TYR A 22 -16.59 18.21 -26.38
CA TYR A 22 -18.01 18.49 -26.57
C TYR A 22 -18.82 17.92 -25.42
N ARG A 23 -19.77 18.73 -24.93
CA ARG A 23 -20.75 18.31 -23.93
C ARG A 23 -21.61 17.18 -24.52
N ILE A 24 -21.78 16.08 -23.80
CA ILE A 24 -22.65 14.98 -24.22
C ILE A 24 -24.10 15.21 -23.77
N LYS A 25 -25.05 14.70 -24.55
CA LYS A 25 -26.48 14.72 -24.23
C LYS A 25 -27.11 13.36 -24.44
N ALA A 26 -27.83 12.87 -23.44
CA ALA A 26 -28.52 11.59 -23.49
C ALA A 26 -29.65 11.61 -24.52
N LEU A 27 -29.72 10.56 -25.35
CA LEU A 27 -30.80 10.35 -26.32
C LEU A 27 -31.84 9.35 -25.81
N VAL A 28 -31.47 8.55 -24.81
CA VAL A 28 -32.28 7.50 -24.21
C VAL A 28 -32.24 7.62 -22.68
N VAL A 29 -33.17 6.94 -22.02
CA VAL A 29 -33.12 6.77 -20.56
C VAL A 29 -32.15 5.65 -20.22
N ILE A 30 -31.25 5.89 -19.27
CA ILE A 30 -30.34 4.90 -18.69
C ILE A 30 -30.72 4.77 -17.21
N ALA A 31 -31.69 3.90 -16.94
CA ALA A 31 -32.37 3.85 -15.64
C ALA A 31 -31.47 3.41 -14.49
N SER A 32 -30.50 2.54 -14.74
CA SER A 32 -29.52 2.00 -13.77
C SER A 32 -28.71 3.10 -13.07
N ILE A 33 -28.46 4.20 -13.77
CA ILE A 33 -27.63 5.31 -13.33
C ILE A 33 -28.40 6.64 -13.30
N GLY A 34 -29.74 6.58 -13.40
CA GLY A 34 -30.62 7.74 -13.22
C GLY A 34 -30.53 8.81 -14.32
N VAL A 35 -30.05 8.47 -15.51
CA VAL A 35 -29.96 9.41 -16.65
C VAL A 35 -31.26 9.36 -17.45
N SER A 36 -31.88 10.52 -17.67
CA SER A 36 -33.06 10.69 -18.51
C SER A 36 -32.68 11.15 -19.92
N ALA A 37 -33.53 10.85 -20.90
CA ALA A 37 -33.35 11.39 -22.25
C ALA A 37 -33.38 12.93 -22.21
N GLY A 38 -32.38 13.56 -22.80
CA GLY A 38 -32.18 15.01 -22.79
C GLY A 38 -31.20 15.51 -21.74
N ASP A 39 -30.81 14.70 -20.75
CA ASP A 39 -29.85 15.09 -19.72
C ASP A 39 -28.47 15.36 -20.31
N LEU A 40 -27.79 16.38 -19.79
CA LEU A 40 -26.43 16.73 -20.15
C LEU A 40 -25.43 15.98 -19.26
N GLY A 41 -24.45 15.32 -19.87
CA GLY A 41 -23.33 14.67 -19.19
C GLY A 41 -22.08 15.54 -19.16
N GLY A 42 -20.90 14.94 -19.03
CA GLY A 42 -19.62 15.63 -19.09
C GLY A 42 -19.17 15.94 -20.52
N TYR A 43 -17.85 16.04 -20.71
CA TYR A 43 -17.24 16.45 -21.96
C TYR A 43 -16.39 15.33 -22.55
N VAL A 44 -16.55 15.07 -23.85
CA VAL A 44 -15.72 14.11 -24.58
C VAL A 44 -15.19 14.71 -25.88
N GLU A 45 -14.00 14.30 -26.33
CA GLU A 45 -13.42 14.81 -27.59
C GLU A 45 -14.16 14.25 -28.82
N LYS A 46 -14.42 12.94 -28.81
CA LYS A 46 -15.02 12.20 -29.93
C LYS A 46 -15.94 11.09 -29.42
N GLU A 47 -16.83 10.63 -30.30
CA GLU A 47 -17.83 9.59 -29.97
C GLU A 47 -17.18 8.28 -29.48
N SER A 48 -15.95 7.96 -29.87
CA SER A 48 -15.28 6.74 -29.39
C SER A 48 -14.79 6.83 -27.93
N ASN A 49 -14.79 8.00 -27.31
CA ASN A 49 -14.33 8.15 -25.92
C ASN A 49 -15.33 7.60 -24.88
N LEU A 50 -16.61 7.49 -25.24
CA LEU A 50 -17.65 6.90 -24.40
C LEU A 50 -18.43 5.89 -25.24
N ASP A 51 -18.42 4.62 -24.84
CA ASP A 51 -19.07 3.57 -25.62
C ASP A 51 -20.59 3.83 -25.71
N GLN A 52 -21.13 3.64 -26.91
CA GLN A 52 -22.56 3.73 -27.18
C GLN A 52 -23.33 2.51 -26.66
N SER A 53 -22.63 1.43 -26.32
CA SER A 53 -23.16 0.25 -25.64
C SER A 53 -23.05 0.35 -24.12
N GLY A 54 -23.77 -0.51 -23.40
CA GLY A 54 -23.80 -0.53 -21.92
C GLY A 54 -24.31 0.77 -21.29
N ASP A 55 -24.23 0.85 -19.97
CA ASP A 55 -24.75 1.97 -19.20
C ASP A 55 -23.68 3.01 -18.83
N ALA A 56 -22.45 2.87 -19.34
CA ALA A 56 -21.36 3.79 -19.06
C ALA A 56 -21.72 5.25 -19.35
N TRP A 57 -21.27 6.17 -18.48
CA TRP A 57 -21.63 7.58 -18.56
C TRP A 57 -20.57 8.53 -17.98
N VAL A 58 -20.47 9.71 -18.57
CA VAL A 58 -19.64 10.81 -18.06
C VAL A 58 -20.58 11.91 -17.56
N TYR A 59 -20.46 12.35 -16.31
CA TYR A 59 -21.31 13.37 -15.69
C TYR A 59 -20.57 14.70 -15.48
N GLY A 60 -21.35 15.76 -15.26
CA GLY A 60 -20.83 16.98 -14.63
C GLY A 60 -19.74 17.65 -15.45
N ASN A 61 -18.58 17.89 -14.85
CA ASN A 61 -17.44 18.55 -15.50
C ASN A 61 -16.36 17.56 -15.92
N ALA A 62 -16.61 16.26 -15.78
CA ALA A 62 -15.64 15.24 -16.10
C ALA A 62 -15.30 15.26 -17.59
N LYS A 63 -14.05 14.93 -17.91
CA LYS A 63 -13.47 15.04 -19.25
C LYS A 63 -12.89 13.71 -19.68
N VAL A 64 -13.24 13.24 -20.87
CA VAL A 64 -12.65 12.05 -21.49
C VAL A 64 -12.17 12.39 -22.90
N TYR A 65 -10.87 12.30 -23.15
CA TYR A 65 -10.30 12.76 -24.42
C TYR A 65 -9.08 11.94 -24.85
N ASP A 66 -8.44 12.34 -25.96
CA ASP A 66 -7.44 11.57 -26.68
C ASP A 66 -8.05 10.23 -27.15
N ASN A 67 -7.38 9.11 -26.89
CA ASN A 67 -7.86 7.76 -27.20
C ASN A 67 -8.50 7.06 -26.00
N ALA A 68 -8.69 7.77 -24.88
CA ALA A 68 -9.27 7.16 -23.70
C ALA A 68 -10.70 6.67 -23.98
N VAL A 69 -11.09 5.56 -23.34
CA VAL A 69 -12.41 4.94 -23.53
C VAL A 69 -13.05 4.65 -22.19
N VAL A 70 -14.30 5.08 -22.02
CA VAL A 70 -15.19 4.66 -20.93
C VAL A 70 -16.27 3.74 -21.50
N SER A 71 -16.43 2.53 -20.96
CA SER A 71 -17.34 1.50 -21.50
C SER A 71 -17.94 0.61 -20.39
N GLY A 72 -18.76 -0.38 -20.76
CA GLY A 72 -19.49 -1.20 -19.78
C GLY A 72 -20.54 -0.36 -19.05
N ASP A 73 -20.50 -0.38 -17.72
CA ASP A 73 -21.37 0.37 -16.81
C ASP A 73 -20.58 1.42 -16.00
N ALA A 74 -19.37 1.76 -16.48
CA ALA A 74 -18.45 2.63 -15.77
C ALA A 74 -18.92 4.09 -15.76
N VAL A 75 -18.69 4.78 -14.65
CA VAL A 75 -19.09 6.18 -14.50
C VAL A 75 -17.92 7.09 -14.15
N VAL A 76 -17.85 8.23 -14.83
CA VAL A 76 -16.86 9.29 -14.56
C VAL A 76 -17.60 10.57 -14.18
N TYR A 77 -17.27 11.20 -13.05
CA TYR A 77 -18.01 12.38 -12.56
C TYR A 77 -17.17 13.32 -11.71
N GLY A 78 -17.72 14.46 -11.28
CA GLY A 78 -16.94 15.53 -10.65
C GLY A 78 -16.13 16.32 -11.69
N ASP A 79 -14.89 16.65 -11.35
CA ASP A 79 -13.92 17.32 -12.23
C ASP A 79 -12.90 16.35 -12.84
N ALA A 80 -13.09 15.04 -12.61
CA ALA A 80 -12.20 13.96 -13.01
C ALA A 80 -11.86 13.94 -14.52
N VAL A 81 -10.66 13.47 -14.82
CA VAL A 81 -10.08 13.44 -16.16
C VAL A 81 -9.63 12.04 -16.53
N VAL A 82 -10.04 11.56 -17.70
CA VAL A 82 -9.54 10.34 -18.32
C VAL A 82 -8.95 10.68 -19.71
N SER A 83 -7.67 10.40 -19.94
CA SER A 83 -6.98 10.82 -21.18
C SER A 83 -5.88 9.85 -21.65
N GLY A 84 -5.14 10.20 -22.70
CA GLY A 84 -4.18 9.27 -23.32
C GLY A 84 -4.86 8.07 -23.98
N ASP A 85 -4.38 6.86 -23.69
CA ASP A 85 -4.93 5.57 -24.14
C ASP A 85 -5.63 4.83 -22.98
N ALA A 86 -6.05 5.55 -21.93
CA ALA A 86 -6.60 4.95 -20.71
C ALA A 86 -7.97 4.31 -20.95
N VAL A 87 -8.27 3.21 -20.25
CA VAL A 87 -9.54 2.48 -20.40
C VAL A 87 -10.21 2.30 -19.04
N VAL A 88 -11.45 2.76 -18.92
CA VAL A 88 -12.30 2.59 -17.74
C VAL A 88 -13.52 1.77 -18.15
N TYR A 89 -13.74 0.62 -17.53
CA TYR A 89 -14.81 -0.30 -17.94
C TYR A 89 -15.39 -1.12 -16.78
N ASP A 90 -16.31 -2.04 -17.08
CA ASP A 90 -17.16 -2.74 -16.11
C ASP A 90 -17.95 -1.75 -15.24
N ASN A 91 -17.93 -1.84 -13.91
CA ASN A 91 -18.65 -0.96 -12.99
C ASN A 91 -17.76 0.14 -12.39
N ALA A 92 -16.57 0.36 -12.97
CA ALA A 92 -15.55 1.22 -12.40
C ALA A 92 -16.04 2.68 -12.24
N LYS A 93 -15.52 3.36 -11.20
CA LYS A 93 -15.87 4.76 -10.89
C LYS A 93 -14.64 5.63 -10.80
N VAL A 94 -14.60 6.71 -11.56
CA VAL A 94 -13.54 7.73 -11.48
C VAL A 94 -14.17 9.08 -11.17
N TYR A 95 -13.82 9.70 -10.04
CA TYR A 95 -14.53 10.92 -9.61
C TYR A 95 -13.74 11.87 -8.70
N GLY A 96 -14.33 13.03 -8.37
CA GLY A 96 -13.60 14.09 -7.67
C GLY A 96 -12.68 14.82 -8.65
N ASP A 97 -11.43 15.04 -8.27
CA ASP A 97 -10.39 15.66 -9.09
C ASP A 97 -9.42 14.61 -9.69
N ALA A 98 -9.83 13.33 -9.69
CA ALA A 98 -8.95 12.23 -10.06
C ALA A 98 -8.55 12.25 -11.54
N GLU A 99 -7.32 11.84 -11.81
CA GLU A 99 -6.75 11.78 -13.16
C GLU A 99 -6.33 10.34 -13.51
N VAL A 100 -6.81 9.83 -14.65
CA VAL A 100 -6.42 8.53 -15.20
C VAL A 100 -5.91 8.73 -16.63
N TYR A 101 -4.63 8.47 -16.90
CA TYR A 101 -4.05 8.74 -18.22
C TYR A 101 -2.94 7.76 -18.63
N GLY A 102 -2.36 7.94 -19.83
CA GLY A 102 -1.41 6.97 -20.39
C GLY A 102 -2.14 5.71 -20.85
N ASN A 103 -1.61 4.52 -20.59
CA ASN A 103 -2.24 3.23 -20.91
C ASN A 103 -3.00 2.62 -19.71
N ALA A 104 -3.33 3.43 -18.70
CA ALA A 104 -3.88 2.94 -17.44
C ALA A 104 -5.25 2.26 -17.64
N LYS A 105 -5.53 1.25 -16.82
CA LYS A 105 -6.80 0.50 -16.87
C LYS A 105 -7.48 0.51 -15.51
N VAL A 106 -8.76 0.86 -15.49
CA VAL A 106 -9.63 0.78 -14.30
C VAL A 106 -10.85 -0.10 -14.63
N SER A 107 -11.12 -1.12 -13.83
CA SER A 107 -12.11 -2.18 -14.15
C SER A 107 -12.70 -2.85 -12.92
N GLY A 108 -13.66 -3.77 -13.10
CA GLY A 108 -14.46 -4.32 -11.99
C GLY A 108 -15.30 -3.25 -11.30
N ASP A 109 -15.37 -3.28 -9.97
CA ASP A 109 -16.07 -2.31 -9.11
C ASP A 109 -15.12 -1.23 -8.55
N ALA A 110 -13.93 -1.11 -9.15
CA ALA A 110 -12.84 -0.28 -8.64
C ALA A 110 -13.18 1.22 -8.64
N LYS A 111 -12.60 1.96 -7.69
CA LYS A 111 -12.84 3.39 -7.50
C LYS A 111 -11.53 4.17 -7.46
N VAL A 112 -11.44 5.23 -8.27
CA VAL A 112 -10.35 6.20 -8.23
C VAL A 112 -10.94 7.58 -7.95
N TYR A 113 -10.56 8.23 -6.85
CA TYR A 113 -11.20 9.48 -6.45
C TYR A 113 -10.39 10.44 -5.56
N GLY A 114 -10.91 11.64 -5.31
CA GLY A 114 -10.13 12.72 -4.68
C GLY A 114 -9.13 13.29 -5.67
N ASP A 115 -7.90 13.58 -5.25
CA ASP A 115 -6.80 14.08 -6.09
C ASP A 115 -5.92 12.95 -6.68
N ALA A 116 -6.46 11.72 -6.75
CA ALA A 116 -5.68 10.54 -7.07
C ALA A 116 -5.27 10.51 -8.55
N VAL A 117 -4.06 10.02 -8.82
CA VAL A 117 -3.49 9.98 -10.17
C VAL A 117 -3.05 8.56 -10.53
N VAL A 118 -3.60 8.01 -11.62
CA VAL A 118 -3.26 6.68 -12.14
C VAL A 118 -2.75 6.80 -13.58
N TYR A 119 -1.51 6.38 -13.86
CA TYR A 119 -0.93 6.55 -15.20
C TYR A 119 0.12 5.51 -15.61
N GLY A 120 0.61 5.60 -16.86
CA GLY A 120 1.49 4.57 -17.42
C GLY A 120 0.71 3.32 -17.80
N ASP A 121 1.24 2.13 -17.54
CA ASP A 121 0.58 0.84 -17.80
C ASP A 121 -0.17 0.29 -16.57
N ALA A 122 -0.49 1.17 -15.60
CA ALA A 122 -1.04 0.78 -14.31
C ALA A 122 -2.44 0.18 -14.42
N VAL A 123 -2.74 -0.78 -13.54
CA VAL A 123 -4.03 -1.48 -13.51
C VAL A 123 -4.65 -1.37 -12.13
N VAL A 124 -5.89 -0.88 -12.07
CA VAL A 124 -6.75 -0.89 -10.88
C VAL A 124 -7.99 -1.73 -11.19
N SER A 125 -8.27 -2.78 -10.41
CA SER A 125 -9.32 -3.77 -10.75
C SER A 125 -9.98 -4.43 -9.54
N GLY A 126 -11.10 -5.13 -9.73
CA GLY A 126 -11.85 -5.74 -8.62
C GLY A 126 -12.54 -4.66 -7.78
N ASP A 127 -12.50 -4.77 -6.46
CA ASP A 127 -13.10 -3.81 -5.50
C ASP A 127 -12.09 -2.74 -5.03
N ALA A 128 -11.00 -2.53 -5.78
CA ALA A 128 -9.87 -1.72 -5.34
C ALA A 128 -10.23 -0.23 -5.23
N GLU A 129 -9.63 0.47 -4.26
CA GLU A 129 -9.84 1.90 -4.05
C GLU A 129 -8.50 2.66 -4.05
N VAL A 130 -8.41 3.71 -4.86
CA VAL A 130 -7.27 4.64 -4.91
C VAL A 130 -7.78 6.06 -4.68
N TYR A 131 -7.35 6.73 -3.60
CA TYR A 131 -7.91 8.05 -3.26
C TYR A 131 -7.03 9.02 -2.47
N GLY A 132 -7.45 10.28 -2.35
CA GLY A 132 -6.61 11.36 -1.80
C GLY A 132 -5.53 11.73 -2.80
N ASP A 133 -4.33 12.13 -2.37
CA ASP A 133 -3.20 12.49 -3.24
C ASP A 133 -2.42 11.30 -3.83
N ALA A 134 -3.04 10.11 -3.84
CA ALA A 134 -2.36 8.84 -4.13
C ALA A 134 -1.94 8.73 -5.60
N LYS A 135 -0.78 8.12 -5.85
CA LYS A 135 -0.22 7.92 -7.20
C LYS A 135 0.05 6.45 -7.49
N VAL A 136 -0.50 5.95 -8.59
CA VAL A 136 -0.25 4.58 -9.08
C VAL A 136 0.25 4.63 -10.52
N TYR A 137 1.47 4.15 -10.79
CA TYR A 137 2.03 4.27 -12.14
C TYR A 137 3.09 3.25 -12.57
N GLY A 138 3.45 3.23 -13.85
CA GLY A 138 4.29 2.18 -14.43
C GLY A 138 3.47 0.92 -14.67
N ASP A 139 4.02 -0.27 -14.43
CA ASP A 139 3.32 -1.56 -14.54
C ASP A 139 2.61 -1.98 -13.23
N ALA A 140 2.27 -1.01 -12.38
CA ALA A 140 1.77 -1.26 -11.03
C ALA A 140 0.33 -1.81 -11.08
N VAL A 141 0.01 -2.72 -10.15
CA VAL A 141 -1.31 -3.36 -10.06
C VAL A 141 -1.91 -3.19 -8.67
N VAL A 142 -3.12 -2.63 -8.60
CA VAL A 142 -3.97 -2.64 -7.41
C VAL A 142 -5.22 -3.46 -7.74
N SER A 143 -5.51 -4.51 -6.95
CA SER A 143 -6.62 -5.43 -7.28
C SER A 143 -7.30 -6.07 -6.07
N GLY A 144 -8.48 -6.68 -6.25
CA GLY A 144 -9.29 -7.19 -5.12
C GLY A 144 -9.72 -6.02 -4.24
N ASP A 145 -9.76 -6.20 -2.91
CA ASP A 145 -10.12 -5.13 -1.96
C ASP A 145 -8.96 -4.17 -1.60
N GLY A 146 -7.97 -4.02 -2.50
CA GLY A 146 -6.74 -3.29 -2.23
C GLY A 146 -6.97 -1.79 -2.14
N VAL A 147 -6.38 -1.12 -1.14
CA VAL A 147 -6.55 0.32 -0.91
C VAL A 147 -5.21 1.05 -0.98
N VAL A 148 -5.15 2.13 -1.76
CA VAL A 148 -4.04 3.09 -1.79
C VAL A 148 -4.58 4.49 -1.49
N SER A 149 -4.08 5.18 -0.46
CA SER A 149 -4.64 6.49 -0.08
C SER A 149 -3.70 7.51 0.56
N GLY A 150 -4.12 8.78 0.63
CA GLY A 150 -3.26 9.87 1.10
C GLY A 150 -2.13 10.12 0.09
N ASP A 151 -0.94 10.52 0.55
CA ASP A 151 0.22 10.79 -0.33
C ASP A 151 0.95 9.52 -0.86
N ALA A 152 0.28 8.36 -0.83
CA ALA A 152 0.91 7.07 -1.10
C ALA A 152 1.29 6.90 -2.57
N VAL A 153 2.42 6.24 -2.82
CA VAL A 153 2.92 5.98 -4.17
C VAL A 153 3.13 4.49 -4.40
N VAL A 154 2.54 3.95 -5.46
CA VAL A 154 2.76 2.56 -5.93
C VAL A 154 3.25 2.59 -7.37
N CYS A 155 4.47 2.10 -7.63
CA CYS A 155 5.03 2.19 -8.99
C CYS A 155 5.97 1.05 -9.44
N GLY A 156 6.39 1.07 -10.70
CA GLY A 156 7.16 -0.04 -11.28
C GLY A 156 6.28 -1.28 -11.46
N ASN A 157 6.76 -2.47 -11.12
CA ASN A 157 6.00 -3.73 -11.21
C ASN A 157 5.24 -4.07 -9.90
N ALA A 158 5.03 -3.09 -9.02
CA ALA A 158 4.52 -3.31 -7.68
C ALA A 158 3.07 -3.83 -7.69
N LYS A 159 2.73 -4.70 -6.75
CA LYS A 159 1.38 -5.30 -6.64
C LYS A 159 0.80 -5.13 -5.25
N VAL A 160 -0.40 -4.58 -5.18
CA VAL A 160 -1.21 -4.45 -3.95
C VAL A 160 -2.53 -5.20 -4.19
N TYR A 161 -2.83 -6.25 -3.42
CA TYR A 161 -4.06 -7.01 -3.65
C TYR A 161 -4.66 -7.73 -2.42
N GLY A 162 -5.91 -8.16 -2.53
CA GLY A 162 -6.68 -8.60 -1.36
C GLY A 162 -6.98 -7.40 -0.45
N ASN A 163 -7.12 -7.58 0.85
CA ASN A 163 -7.45 -6.49 1.80
C ASN A 163 -6.29 -5.52 2.12
N ALA A 164 -5.26 -5.46 1.27
CA ALA A 164 -4.02 -4.77 1.58
C ALA A 164 -4.21 -3.25 1.53
N LYS A 165 -3.57 -2.52 2.45
CA LYS A 165 -3.68 -1.06 2.56
C LYS A 165 -2.31 -0.39 2.50
N VAL A 166 -2.18 0.60 1.64
CA VAL A 166 -1.01 1.49 1.53
C VAL A 166 -1.48 2.93 1.74
N TYR A 167 -1.01 3.64 2.76
CA TYR A 167 -1.51 5.00 3.03
C TYR A 167 -0.53 5.97 3.71
N GLY A 168 -0.81 7.28 3.62
CA GLY A 168 0.13 8.32 4.06
C GLY A 168 1.29 8.45 3.07
N ASP A 169 2.48 8.86 3.49
CA ASP A 169 3.66 9.06 2.63
C ASP A 169 4.35 7.74 2.15
N ALA A 170 3.61 6.63 2.10
CA ALA A 170 4.18 5.30 1.88
C ALA A 170 4.53 5.08 0.41
N VAL A 171 5.65 4.42 0.14
CA VAL A 171 6.13 4.16 -1.22
C VAL A 171 6.37 2.66 -1.43
N VAL A 172 5.67 2.06 -2.41
CA VAL A 172 5.85 0.67 -2.84
C VAL A 172 6.33 0.65 -4.29
N TYR A 173 7.50 0.08 -4.58
CA TYR A 173 8.05 0.11 -5.95
C TYR A 173 8.90 -1.10 -6.36
N GLY A 174 9.20 -1.23 -7.65
CA GLY A 174 9.94 -2.38 -8.19
C GLY A 174 9.05 -3.63 -8.24
N ASP A 175 9.57 -4.82 -7.94
CA ASP A 175 8.81 -6.09 -8.00
C ASP A 175 8.08 -6.42 -6.66
N ALA A 176 7.79 -5.41 -5.85
CA ALA A 176 7.25 -5.60 -4.50
C ALA A 176 5.79 -6.07 -4.51
N VAL A 177 5.43 -6.91 -3.55
CA VAL A 177 4.07 -7.46 -3.39
C VAL A 177 3.57 -7.21 -1.97
N VAL A 178 2.40 -6.57 -1.85
CA VAL A 178 1.65 -6.39 -0.61
C VAL A 178 0.29 -7.06 -0.76
N CYS A 179 -0.07 -8.04 0.09
CA CYS A 179 -1.36 -8.71 -0.04
C CYS A 179 -2.01 -9.27 1.24
N GLY A 180 -3.26 -9.74 1.15
CA GLY A 180 -4.03 -10.14 2.34
C GLY A 180 -4.33 -8.92 3.21
N ASP A 181 -4.34 -9.04 4.53
CA ASP A 181 -4.67 -7.94 5.45
C ASP A 181 -3.49 -6.99 5.78
N ALA A 182 -2.50 -6.90 4.88
CA ALA A 182 -1.26 -6.20 5.12
C ALA A 182 -1.42 -4.67 5.08
N VAL A 183 -0.67 -3.95 5.92
CA VAL A 183 -0.70 -2.50 6.03
C VAL A 183 0.71 -1.91 5.85
N VAL A 184 0.84 -0.94 4.94
CA VAL A 184 2.04 -0.11 4.77
C VAL A 184 1.64 1.35 4.97
N CYS A 185 2.23 2.07 5.92
CA CYS A 185 1.82 3.45 6.20
C CYS A 185 2.89 4.41 6.72
N GLY A 186 2.56 5.71 6.75
CA GLY A 186 3.52 6.76 7.08
C GLY A 186 4.64 6.82 6.02
N ASN A 187 5.88 7.12 6.40
CA ASN A 187 7.01 7.26 5.47
C ASN A 187 7.62 5.93 4.96
N ALA A 188 6.89 4.83 5.03
CA ALA A 188 7.44 3.49 4.82
C ALA A 188 7.80 3.26 3.34
N LYS A 189 8.91 2.55 3.09
CA LYS A 189 9.40 2.20 1.75
C LYS A 189 9.51 0.69 1.58
N VAL A 190 8.82 0.13 0.59
CA VAL A 190 8.83 -1.30 0.26
C VAL A 190 9.24 -1.50 -1.19
N TYR A 191 10.36 -2.19 -1.45
CA TYR A 191 10.87 -2.29 -2.81
C TYR A 191 11.71 -3.52 -3.14
N GLY A 192 12.02 -3.70 -4.43
CA GLY A 192 12.70 -4.89 -4.95
C GLY A 192 11.78 -6.12 -4.91
N ASN A 193 12.34 -7.32 -4.80
CA ASN A 193 11.58 -8.60 -4.81
C ASN A 193 10.86 -8.93 -3.47
N THR A 194 10.32 -7.92 -2.79
CA THR A 194 9.77 -8.03 -1.43
C THR A 194 8.34 -8.59 -1.41
N LYS A 195 7.97 -9.36 -0.37
CA LYS A 195 6.61 -9.82 -0.11
C LYS A 195 6.14 -9.49 1.31
N VAL A 196 5.06 -8.71 1.43
CA VAL A 196 4.36 -8.40 2.69
C VAL A 196 2.96 -9.00 2.60
N TYR A 197 2.54 -9.87 3.53
CA TYR A 197 1.18 -10.41 3.48
C TYR A 197 0.58 -10.85 4.83
N GLY A 198 -0.73 -11.09 4.86
CA GLY A 198 -1.47 -11.39 6.10
C GLY A 198 -1.56 -10.16 7.00
N ASP A 199 -1.68 -10.31 8.31
CA ASP A 199 -1.86 -9.17 9.26
C ASP A 199 -0.60 -8.29 9.49
N ALA A 200 0.33 -8.23 8.53
CA ALA A 200 1.61 -7.53 8.67
C ALA A 200 1.46 -6.00 8.62
N VAL A 201 2.16 -5.27 9.50
CA VAL A 201 2.16 -3.79 9.55
C VAL A 201 3.58 -3.22 9.41
N VAL A 202 3.79 -2.41 8.37
CA VAL A 202 5.02 -1.65 8.10
C VAL A 202 4.71 -0.15 8.23
N CYS A 203 5.34 0.57 9.16
CA CYS A 203 4.97 1.97 9.41
C CYS A 203 6.12 2.89 9.82
N GLY A 204 5.94 4.20 9.65
CA GLY A 204 6.97 5.21 9.95
C GLY A 204 8.10 5.19 8.92
N ASP A 205 9.33 5.50 9.30
CA ASP A 205 10.49 5.55 8.40
C ASP A 205 11.07 4.17 8.02
N ALA A 206 10.24 3.13 8.00
CA ALA A 206 10.66 1.75 7.77
C ALA A 206 11.07 1.50 6.29
N VAL A 207 12.16 0.74 6.08
CA VAL A 207 12.67 0.37 4.76
C VAL A 207 12.71 -1.15 4.60
N VAL A 208 11.97 -1.71 3.65
CA VAL A 208 11.95 -3.16 3.34
C VAL A 208 12.41 -3.40 1.91
N TYR A 209 13.46 -4.23 1.74
CA TYR A 209 14.13 -4.44 0.45
C TYR A 209 14.56 -5.90 0.19
N GLY A 210 14.42 -6.35 -1.06
CA GLY A 210 14.98 -7.61 -1.55
C GLY A 210 14.10 -8.82 -1.25
N ASN A 211 14.68 -10.00 -1.02
CA ASN A 211 13.93 -11.27 -0.83
C ASN A 211 13.28 -11.40 0.57
N ALA A 212 12.69 -10.32 1.10
CA ALA A 212 12.05 -10.25 2.42
C ALA A 212 10.59 -10.78 2.43
N LYS A 213 10.16 -11.39 3.55
CA LYS A 213 8.82 -12.00 3.77
C LYS A 213 8.26 -11.65 5.15
N VAL A 214 7.12 -10.94 5.29
CA VAL A 214 6.52 -10.61 6.61
C VAL A 214 5.08 -11.15 6.73
N TYR A 215 4.79 -11.91 7.80
CA TYR A 215 3.55 -12.66 8.12
C TYR A 215 2.90 -12.24 9.47
N GLY A 216 1.56 -12.24 9.54
CA GLY A 216 0.78 -12.31 10.80
C GLY A 216 0.99 -11.11 11.73
N ASN A 217 0.78 -11.23 13.04
CA ASN A 217 0.85 -10.12 14.03
C ASN A 217 2.25 -9.43 14.13
N ALA A 218 2.79 -8.86 13.05
CA ALA A 218 4.12 -8.26 12.94
C ALA A 218 4.03 -6.73 12.76
N LYS A 219 4.86 -5.98 13.51
CA LYS A 219 4.91 -4.50 13.48
C LYS A 219 6.35 -3.97 13.34
N VAL A 220 6.63 -3.07 12.39
CA VAL A 220 7.95 -2.41 12.24
C VAL A 220 7.80 -0.88 12.19
N TYR A 221 8.60 -0.16 13.01
CA TYR A 221 8.55 1.28 13.28
C TYR A 221 9.94 1.95 13.18
N GLY A 222 10.00 3.26 12.89
CA GLY A 222 11.18 4.12 13.07
C GLY A 222 12.38 3.79 12.18
N ASP A 223 13.60 4.23 12.51
CA ASP A 223 14.82 4.07 11.69
C ASP A 223 15.23 2.58 11.46
N ALA A 224 14.43 1.82 10.71
CA ALA A 224 14.56 0.38 10.49
C ALA A 224 14.79 0.04 9.01
N VAL A 225 15.67 -0.93 8.72
CA VAL A 225 16.04 -1.41 7.38
C VAL A 225 16.03 -2.94 7.34
N VAL A 226 15.30 -3.59 6.41
CA VAL A 226 15.29 -5.06 6.26
C VAL A 226 15.74 -5.46 4.86
N SER A 227 16.82 -6.25 4.79
CA SER A 227 17.59 -6.51 3.58
C SER A 227 17.78 -8.01 3.28
N GLY A 228 17.90 -8.35 1.99
CA GLY A 228 18.29 -9.69 1.54
C GLY A 228 17.25 -10.79 1.80
N ASP A 229 17.70 -12.05 1.94
CA ASP A 229 16.83 -13.24 2.11
C ASP A 229 16.15 -13.33 3.50
N ALA A 230 15.30 -12.36 3.87
CA ALA A 230 14.67 -12.22 5.19
C ALA A 230 13.24 -12.84 5.34
N LYS A 231 12.84 -13.25 6.56
CA LYS A 231 11.51 -13.83 6.91
C LYS A 231 11.06 -13.46 8.35
N VAL A 232 9.84 -12.96 8.59
CA VAL A 232 9.29 -12.66 9.95
C VAL A 232 7.83 -13.11 10.10
N SER A 233 7.46 -13.71 11.25
CA SER A 233 6.12 -14.34 11.47
C SER A 233 5.71 -14.43 12.95
N GLY A 234 4.40 -14.36 13.26
CA GLY A 234 3.82 -14.61 14.61
C GLY A 234 3.63 -13.33 15.44
N ASP A 235 3.52 -13.40 16.77
CA ASP A 235 3.44 -12.19 17.62
C ASP A 235 4.79 -11.44 17.67
N ALA A 236 5.10 -10.62 16.65
CA ALA A 236 6.43 -10.03 16.43
C ALA A 236 6.45 -8.48 16.52
N VAL A 237 7.47 -7.91 17.18
CA VAL A 237 7.64 -6.45 17.35
C VAL A 237 9.12 -6.04 17.23
N VAL A 238 9.44 -4.98 16.45
CA VAL A 238 10.77 -4.37 16.36
C VAL A 238 10.71 -2.88 16.73
N SER A 239 11.63 -2.39 17.57
CA SER A 239 11.57 -1.01 18.09
C SER A 239 12.95 -0.37 18.39
N GLY A 240 13.06 0.94 18.15
CA GLY A 240 14.26 1.77 18.38
C GLY A 240 15.31 1.65 17.27
N ASP A 241 16.53 2.17 17.50
CA ASP A 241 17.69 2.09 16.57
C ASP A 241 18.32 0.67 16.52
N ALA A 242 17.52 -0.37 16.34
CA ALA A 242 17.99 -1.75 16.35
C ALA A 242 18.65 -2.13 15.00
N VAL A 243 19.90 -2.57 15.05
CA VAL A 243 20.65 -3.10 13.91
C VAL A 243 21.10 -4.52 14.25
N VAL A 244 20.57 -5.53 13.54
CA VAL A 244 21.01 -6.92 13.63
C VAL A 244 21.60 -7.30 12.28
N CYS A 245 22.92 -7.27 12.18
CA CYS A 245 23.65 -7.55 10.95
C CYS A 245 24.09 -9.01 10.88
N GLU A 246 24.37 -9.62 12.04
CA GLU A 246 24.97 -10.94 12.12
C GLU A 246 24.38 -11.81 13.24
N ARG A 247 24.60 -13.12 13.15
CA ARG A 247 24.21 -14.08 14.21
C ARG A 247 24.93 -13.82 15.55
N SER A 248 25.94 -12.96 15.56
CA SER A 248 26.73 -12.51 16.72
C SER A 248 26.11 -11.32 17.45
N ASP A 249 24.99 -10.75 16.99
CA ASP A 249 24.36 -9.58 17.63
C ASP A 249 23.29 -9.95 18.68
N ILE A 250 22.84 -11.21 18.70
CA ILE A 250 21.76 -11.69 19.57
C ILE A 250 21.93 -13.18 19.96
N VAL A 251 21.51 -13.54 21.18
CA VAL A 251 21.37 -14.92 21.63
C VAL A 251 20.08 -15.10 22.44
N TRP A 252 19.47 -16.28 22.36
CA TRP A 252 18.33 -16.63 23.20
C TRP A 252 18.46 -18.04 23.80
N PHE A 253 17.80 -18.22 24.94
CA PHE A 253 17.74 -19.49 25.66
C PHE A 253 16.28 -19.75 26.04
N SER A 254 15.76 -20.92 25.69
CA SER A 254 14.38 -21.34 26.00
C SER A 254 14.35 -22.34 27.14
N ASN A 255 13.18 -22.52 27.75
CA ASN A 255 12.96 -23.37 28.93
C ASN A 255 13.78 -22.92 30.14
N VAL A 256 13.89 -21.60 30.35
CA VAL A 256 14.73 -20.99 31.38
C VAL A 256 13.89 -20.42 32.53
N GLY A 257 14.37 -20.65 33.75
CA GLY A 257 13.73 -20.21 34.98
C GLY A 257 12.48 -21.04 35.32
N THR A 258 11.80 -20.65 36.40
CA THR A 258 10.68 -21.41 36.98
C THR A 258 9.45 -21.52 36.08
N GLU A 259 9.31 -20.62 35.11
CA GLU A 259 8.18 -20.57 34.17
C GLU A 259 8.52 -21.15 32.78
N TYR A 260 9.72 -21.71 32.60
CA TYR A 260 10.17 -22.27 31.32
C TYR A 260 10.10 -21.30 30.12
N GLY A 261 10.21 -19.99 30.36
CA GLY A 261 10.16 -18.99 29.30
C GLY A 261 11.50 -18.79 28.57
N THR A 262 11.54 -17.76 27.72
CA THR A 262 12.71 -17.42 26.89
C THR A 262 13.43 -16.20 27.43
N LEU A 263 14.74 -16.32 27.66
CA LEU A 263 15.66 -15.20 27.89
C LEU A 263 16.29 -14.80 26.57
N THR A 264 16.21 -13.51 26.23
CA THR A 264 16.88 -12.94 25.04
C THR A 264 17.91 -11.92 25.48
N VAL A 265 19.11 -11.97 24.91
CA VAL A 265 20.21 -11.03 25.15
C VAL A 265 20.74 -10.51 23.81
N PHE A 266 20.91 -9.19 23.70
CA PHE A 266 21.37 -8.54 22.47
C PHE A 266 22.24 -7.31 22.76
N LYS A 267 23.00 -6.87 21.76
CA LYS A 267 23.87 -5.70 21.85
C LYS A 267 23.14 -4.44 21.38
N THR A 268 23.19 -3.36 22.15
CA THR A 268 22.62 -2.06 21.75
C THR A 268 23.59 -1.27 20.85
N LYS A 269 23.10 -0.19 20.23
CA LYS A 269 23.92 0.75 19.45
C LYS A 269 25.09 1.34 20.25
N GLN A 270 24.95 1.50 21.56
CA GLN A 270 26.03 1.95 22.45
C GLN A 270 26.98 0.82 22.88
N GLY A 271 26.82 -0.39 22.36
CA GLY A 271 27.64 -1.56 22.69
C GLY A 271 27.30 -2.21 24.04
N VAL A 272 26.18 -1.83 24.66
CA VAL A 272 25.74 -2.37 25.94
C VAL A 272 24.95 -3.66 25.71
N LEU A 273 25.12 -4.66 26.57
CA LEU A 273 24.31 -5.87 26.53
C LEU A 273 22.98 -5.65 27.27
N TRP A 274 21.89 -5.89 26.57
CA TRP A 274 20.52 -5.75 27.06
C TRP A 274 19.86 -7.13 27.18
N ALA A 275 19.03 -7.32 28.21
CA ALA A 275 18.33 -8.58 28.48
C ALA A 275 16.83 -8.37 28.63
N THR A 276 16.06 -9.30 28.06
CA THR A 276 14.60 -9.36 28.25
C THR A 276 14.17 -10.75 28.71
N ARG A 277 13.27 -10.77 29.72
CA ARG A 277 12.67 -12.01 30.22
C ARG A 277 11.35 -11.69 30.93
N GLY A 278 10.24 -12.22 30.42
CA GLY A 278 8.91 -11.89 30.95
C GLY A 278 8.68 -10.38 30.93
N CYS A 279 8.24 -9.80 32.05
CA CYS A 279 8.05 -8.35 32.18
C CYS A 279 9.35 -7.55 32.40
N PHE A 280 10.53 -8.20 32.43
CA PHE A 280 11.80 -7.53 32.59
C PHE A 280 12.38 -7.08 31.24
N SER A 281 12.86 -5.84 31.19
CA SER A 281 13.72 -5.29 30.13
C SER A 281 14.71 -4.32 30.78
N GLY A 282 16.01 -4.53 30.56
CA GLY A 282 17.08 -3.75 31.20
C GLY A 282 18.46 -4.23 30.78
N SER A 283 19.51 -3.62 31.31
CA SER A 283 20.89 -4.10 31.09
C SER A 283 21.09 -5.50 31.67
N VAL A 284 22.07 -6.26 31.17
CA VAL A 284 22.41 -7.57 31.76
C VAL A 284 22.80 -7.47 33.24
N GLU A 285 23.34 -6.33 33.67
CA GLU A 285 23.71 -6.08 35.07
C GLU A 285 22.47 -5.86 35.94
N GLU A 286 21.52 -5.07 35.46
CA GLU A 286 20.22 -4.86 36.12
C GLU A 286 19.43 -6.16 36.20
N PHE A 287 19.48 -6.98 35.14
CA PHE A 287 18.84 -8.28 35.09
C PHE A 287 19.38 -9.22 36.16
N LEU A 288 20.71 -9.34 36.26
CA LEU A 288 21.35 -10.19 37.27
C LEU A 288 21.08 -9.69 38.69
N LYS A 289 21.05 -8.37 38.91
CA LYS A 289 20.70 -7.79 40.21
C LYS A 289 19.27 -8.15 40.60
N LYS A 290 18.31 -7.92 39.72
CA LYS A 290 16.89 -8.23 39.99
C LYS A 290 16.64 -9.72 40.16
N SER A 291 17.33 -10.56 39.37
CA SER A 291 17.30 -12.01 39.51
C SER A 291 17.76 -12.47 40.90
N ALA A 292 18.81 -11.85 41.45
CA ALA A 292 19.30 -12.16 42.79
C ALA A 292 18.37 -11.74 43.93
N GLU A 293 17.47 -10.78 43.69
CA GLU A 293 16.48 -10.32 44.67
C GLU A 293 15.23 -11.20 44.71
N VAL A 294 14.87 -11.82 43.58
CA VAL A 294 13.54 -12.43 43.39
C VAL A 294 13.59 -13.97 43.31
N HIS A 295 14.71 -14.56 42.89
CA HIS A 295 14.80 -15.99 42.60
C HIS A 295 15.65 -16.76 43.61
N ASP A 296 15.41 -18.08 43.69
CA ASP A 296 16.24 -18.98 44.46
C ASP A 296 17.67 -19.11 43.87
N GLU A 297 18.59 -19.71 44.65
CA GLU A 297 19.99 -19.85 44.22
C GLU A 297 20.15 -20.68 42.94
N LYS A 298 19.23 -21.62 42.66
CA LYS A 298 19.30 -22.46 41.46
C LYS A 298 19.00 -21.62 40.22
N THR A 299 17.88 -20.90 40.20
CA THR A 299 17.46 -20.06 39.07
C THR A 299 18.38 -18.85 38.90
N LYS A 300 18.84 -18.23 39.99
CA LYS A 300 19.88 -17.19 39.94
C LYS A 300 21.15 -17.71 39.27
N ARG A 301 21.62 -18.90 39.65
CA ARG A 301 22.82 -19.50 39.07
C ARG A 301 22.64 -19.85 37.60
N GLU A 302 21.48 -20.37 37.22
CA GLU A 302 21.12 -20.62 35.82
C GLU A 302 21.23 -19.33 34.99
N TYR A 303 20.56 -18.25 35.41
CA TYR A 303 20.63 -16.97 34.69
C TYR A 303 22.05 -16.41 34.58
N GLN A 304 22.85 -16.49 35.64
CA GLN A 304 24.27 -16.09 35.59
C GLN A 304 25.05 -16.85 34.51
N LEU A 305 24.89 -18.17 34.44
CA LEU A 305 25.58 -19.00 33.44
C LEU A 305 25.17 -18.63 32.02
N LEU A 306 23.88 -18.42 31.79
CA LEU A 306 23.37 -18.04 30.47
C LEU A 306 23.85 -16.66 30.04
N ILE A 307 23.92 -15.69 30.96
CA ILE A 307 24.48 -14.37 30.68
C ILE A 307 25.98 -14.45 30.37
N GLU A 308 26.75 -15.32 31.02
CA GLU A 308 28.17 -15.53 30.68
C GLU A 308 28.33 -16.14 29.28
N VAL A 309 27.49 -17.11 28.91
CA VAL A 309 27.45 -17.62 27.52
C VAL A 309 27.10 -16.50 26.54
N ALA A 310 26.15 -15.63 26.89
CA ALA A 310 25.77 -14.49 26.05
C ALA A 310 26.93 -13.51 25.87
N LYS A 311 27.59 -13.08 26.96
CA LYS A 311 28.77 -12.21 26.90
C LYS A 311 29.85 -12.81 26.01
N SER A 312 30.14 -14.10 26.17
CA SER A 312 31.15 -14.79 25.35
C SER A 312 30.84 -14.80 23.86
N ARG A 313 29.56 -14.73 23.48
CA ARG A 313 29.15 -14.70 22.07
C ARG A 313 29.07 -13.29 21.50
N LEU A 314 28.62 -12.33 22.30
CA LEU A 314 28.27 -10.97 21.85
C LEU A 314 29.39 -9.92 22.04
N ASN A 315 30.42 -10.23 22.84
CA ASN A 315 31.57 -9.34 23.09
C ASN A 315 32.79 -9.61 22.18
N ASN A 316 32.67 -10.50 21.19
CA ASN A 316 33.71 -10.73 20.19
C ASN A 316 33.68 -9.68 19.07
#